data_AF-A0A7C4J7J6-F1
#
_entry.id   AF-A0A7C4J7J6-F1
#
_cell.length_a   1.000
_cell.length_b   1.000
_cell.length_c   1.000
_cell.angle_alpha   90.00
_cell.angle_beta   90.00
_cell.angle_gamma   90.00
#
_symmetry.space_group_name_H-M   'P 1'
#
loop_
_entity.id
_entity.type
_entity.pdbx_description
1 polymer ?
#
loop_
_entity_poly.entity_id
_entity_poly.type
_entity_poly.pdbx_seq_one_letter_code
_entity_poly.pdbx_strand_id
1 'polypeptide(L)'
;MDNFAFIIHPLDPKRDVQRKFPLLGKLLPTPAINFFSRFFPPVYISHITGIRSAATGNEVEGWFVACPFTPQRMMSLPPQTVYRKIIATAHYAQRLGARLVGLGAYTSVVGDGGVTISRNVTCPVTTGDSLTVAVAVDAIWQAAHRMEI
;
A
#
# COMPACT_ATOMS: atom_id res chain seq x y z
N MET A 1 -20.78 -2.31 -8.32
CA MET A 1 -19.91 -3.09 -7.42
C MET A 1 -19.09 -2.09 -6.64
N ASP A 2 -19.02 -2.23 -5.32
CA ASP A 2 -18.11 -1.40 -4.53
C ASP A 2 -16.67 -1.85 -4.79
N ASN A 3 -15.74 -0.90 -4.76
CA ASN A 3 -14.36 -1.19 -5.10
C ASN A 3 -13.35 -0.35 -4.31
N PHE A 4 -12.13 -0.87 -4.24
CA PHE A 4 -11.05 -0.26 -3.49
C PHE A 4 -9.70 -0.43 -4.22
N ALA A 5 -8.70 0.32 -3.79
CA ALA A 5 -7.31 -0.02 -4.07
C ALA A 5 -6.51 -0.02 -2.78
N PHE A 6 -5.49 -0.87 -2.73
CA PHE A 6 -4.54 -0.91 -1.64
C PHE A 6 -3.14 -0.61 -2.18
N ILE A 7 -2.56 0.48 -1.69
CA ILE A 7 -1.21 0.90 -2.07
C ILE A 7 -0.21 0.10 -1.25
N ILE A 8 0.62 -0.67 -1.94
CA ILE A 8 1.74 -1.41 -1.34
C ILE A 8 3.08 -0.79 -1.75
N HIS A 9 4.16 -1.26 -1.17
CA HIS A 9 5.51 -0.84 -1.52
C HIS A 9 6.49 -2.02 -1.36
N PRO A 10 7.61 -2.06 -2.10
CA PRO A 10 8.61 -3.11 -1.92
C PRO A 10 9.21 -3.03 -0.52
N LEU A 11 9.42 -4.20 0.11
CA LEU A 11 10.13 -4.32 1.38
C LEU A 11 11.61 -4.61 1.11
N ASP A 12 11.86 -5.61 0.27
CA ASP A 12 13.19 -5.94 -0.23
C ASP A 12 13.36 -5.37 -1.64
N PRO A 13 14.17 -4.32 -1.84
CA PRO A 13 14.34 -3.70 -3.15
C PRO A 13 14.79 -4.68 -4.23
N LYS A 14 15.64 -5.68 -3.91
CA LYS A 14 16.17 -6.58 -4.93
C LYS A 14 15.18 -7.69 -5.23
N ARG A 15 14.69 -8.37 -4.19
CA ARG A 15 13.76 -9.50 -4.32
C ARG A 15 12.42 -9.07 -4.91
N ASP A 16 11.84 -7.96 -4.44
CA ASP A 16 10.51 -7.53 -4.87
C ASP A 16 10.54 -6.92 -6.27
N VAL A 17 11.60 -6.18 -6.62
CA VAL A 17 11.79 -5.73 -8.02
C VAL A 17 12.04 -6.92 -8.93
N GLN A 18 12.85 -7.91 -8.54
CA GLN A 18 13.08 -9.09 -9.38
C GLN A 18 11.81 -9.89 -9.63
N ARG A 19 10.91 -10.01 -8.64
CA ARG A 19 9.62 -10.70 -8.81
C ARG A 19 8.75 -10.07 -9.90
N LYS A 20 8.75 -8.74 -10.02
CA LYS A 20 7.95 -8.02 -11.01
C LYS A 20 8.70 -7.75 -12.32
N PHE A 21 10.00 -7.48 -12.22
CA PHE A 21 10.91 -7.11 -13.30
C PHE A 21 12.22 -7.91 -13.16
N PRO A 22 12.25 -9.19 -13.60
CA PRO A 22 13.37 -10.11 -13.34
C PRO A 22 14.73 -9.58 -13.79
N LEU A 23 14.79 -8.95 -14.96
CA LEU A 23 16.03 -8.38 -15.49
C LEU A 23 16.53 -7.20 -14.64
N LEU A 24 15.65 -6.28 -14.25
CA LEU A 24 16.02 -5.12 -13.44
C LEU A 24 16.52 -5.54 -12.05
N GLY A 25 15.81 -6.47 -11.38
CA GLY A 25 16.23 -6.95 -10.06
C GLY A 25 17.50 -7.81 -10.08
N LYS A 26 17.80 -8.47 -11.22
CA LYS A 26 19.04 -9.24 -11.40
C LYS A 26 20.24 -8.33 -11.69
N LEU A 27 20.07 -7.33 -12.56
CA LEU A 27 21.17 -6.51 -13.09
C LEU A 27 21.49 -5.29 -12.23
N LEU A 28 20.49 -4.64 -11.65
CA LEU A 28 20.71 -3.41 -10.88
C LEU A 28 21.15 -3.71 -9.45
N PRO A 29 22.22 -3.07 -8.95
CA PRO A 29 22.55 -3.13 -7.53
C PRO A 29 21.52 -2.35 -6.72
N THR A 30 21.35 -2.70 -5.44
CA THR A 30 20.36 -2.07 -4.54
C THR A 30 20.43 -0.54 -4.49
N PRO A 31 21.62 0.11 -4.45
CA PRO A 31 21.69 1.58 -4.52
C PRO A 31 21.11 2.16 -5.81
N ALA A 32 21.31 1.49 -6.95
CA ALA A 32 20.72 1.91 -8.23
C ALA A 32 19.20 1.73 -8.22
N ILE A 33 18.69 0.59 -7.72
CA ILE A 33 17.25 0.37 -7.55
C ILE A 33 16.64 1.50 -6.70
N ASN A 34 17.24 1.80 -5.55
CA ASN A 34 16.79 2.87 -4.66
C ASN A 34 16.87 4.26 -5.32
N PHE A 35 17.89 4.52 -6.13
CA PHE A 35 18.01 5.79 -6.86
C PHE A 35 16.92 5.94 -7.92
N PHE A 36 16.77 4.94 -8.80
CA PHE A 36 15.80 4.97 -9.89
C PHE A 36 14.34 4.89 -9.41
N SER A 37 14.09 4.32 -8.24
CA SER A 37 12.76 4.25 -7.61
C SER A 37 12.06 5.62 -7.52
N ARG A 38 12.84 6.70 -7.34
CA ARG A 38 12.33 8.09 -7.32
C ARG A 38 11.62 8.48 -8.61
N PHE A 39 12.12 8.01 -9.75
CA PHE A 39 11.61 8.37 -11.07
C PHE A 39 10.66 7.31 -11.63
N PHE A 40 10.72 6.08 -11.09
CA PHE A 40 9.88 4.98 -11.54
C PHE A 40 8.38 5.28 -11.32
N PRO A 41 7.50 4.99 -12.30
CA PRO A 41 6.07 5.27 -12.17
C PRO A 41 5.40 4.31 -11.16
N PRO A 42 4.20 4.65 -10.66
CA PRO A 42 3.34 3.69 -9.96
C PRO A 42 3.15 2.41 -10.77
N VAL A 43 3.09 1.26 -10.09
CA VAL A 43 3.10 -0.05 -10.75
C VAL A 43 1.80 -0.79 -10.46
N TYR A 44 1.11 -1.25 -11.50
CA TYR A 44 0.01 -2.20 -11.34
C TYR A 44 0.55 -3.55 -10.88
N ILE A 45 -0.03 -4.11 -9.82
CA ILE A 45 0.37 -5.42 -9.29
C ILE A 45 -0.66 -6.47 -9.69
N SER A 46 -1.91 -6.30 -9.27
CA SER A 46 -2.98 -7.27 -9.54
C SER A 46 -4.37 -6.65 -9.39
N HIS A 47 -5.34 -7.25 -10.09
CA HIS A 47 -6.77 -7.06 -9.86
C HIS A 47 -7.25 -8.18 -8.92
N ILE A 48 -8.03 -7.81 -7.92
CA ILE A 48 -8.56 -8.68 -6.88
C ILE A 48 -10.06 -8.78 -7.09
N THR A 49 -10.54 -9.99 -7.32
CA THR A 49 -11.95 -10.31 -7.57
C THR A 49 -12.41 -11.44 -6.67
N GLY A 50 -13.71 -11.69 -6.61
CA GLY A 50 -14.28 -12.81 -5.85
C GLY A 50 -14.35 -12.58 -4.34
N ILE A 51 -14.18 -11.34 -3.87
CA ILE A 51 -14.41 -11.00 -2.46
C ILE A 51 -15.91 -10.87 -2.27
N ARG A 52 -16.47 -11.69 -1.38
CA ARG A 52 -17.89 -11.67 -1.02
C ARG A 52 -18.06 -11.59 0.49
N SER A 53 -18.87 -10.65 0.95
CA SER A 53 -19.27 -10.53 2.35
C SER A 53 -20.12 -11.74 2.75
N ALA A 54 -19.69 -12.48 3.77
CA ALA A 54 -20.48 -13.59 4.32
C ALA A 54 -21.79 -13.10 4.98
N ALA A 55 -21.77 -11.90 5.57
CA ALA A 55 -22.91 -11.34 6.29
C ALA A 55 -23.98 -10.75 5.37
N THR A 56 -23.59 -10.16 4.24
CA THR A 56 -24.50 -9.41 3.36
C THR A 56 -24.62 -9.99 1.95
N GLY A 57 -23.72 -10.91 1.57
CA GLY A 57 -23.65 -11.43 0.20
C GLY A 57 -23.10 -10.44 -0.84
N ASN A 58 -22.86 -9.18 -0.47
CA ASN A 58 -22.30 -8.16 -1.37
C ASN A 58 -20.91 -8.56 -1.86
N GLU A 59 -20.64 -8.32 -3.14
CA GLU A 59 -19.31 -8.53 -3.71
C GLU A 59 -18.57 -7.21 -3.89
N VAL A 60 -17.25 -7.28 -3.72
CA VAL A 60 -16.33 -6.17 -3.96
C VAL A 60 -15.16 -6.63 -4.82
N GLU A 61 -14.58 -5.69 -5.55
CA GLU A 61 -13.34 -5.89 -6.29
C GLU A 61 -12.32 -4.82 -5.88
N GLY A 62 -11.05 -5.01 -6.26
CA GLY A 62 -10.08 -3.97 -6.00
C GLY A 62 -8.72 -4.21 -6.61
N TRP A 63 -7.80 -3.27 -6.39
CA TRP A 63 -6.49 -3.30 -7.02
C TRP A 63 -5.37 -3.21 -6.01
N PHE A 64 -4.33 -4.03 -6.22
CA PHE A 64 -3.02 -3.76 -5.63
C PHE A 64 -2.20 -2.92 -6.60
N VAL A 65 -1.74 -1.78 -6.11
CA VAL A 65 -0.83 -0.89 -6.84
C VAL A 65 0.39 -0.62 -5.96
N ALA A 66 1.58 -0.64 -6.54
CA ALA A 66 2.81 -0.37 -5.81
C ALA A 66 3.26 1.07 -5.98
N CYS A 67 3.51 1.73 -4.85
CA CYS A 67 4.34 2.91 -4.73
C CYS A 67 5.80 2.46 -4.73
N PRO A 68 6.61 2.79 -5.76
CA PRO A 68 7.97 2.27 -5.90
C PRO A 68 8.93 3.03 -4.98
N PHE A 69 8.79 2.86 -3.67
CA PHE A 69 9.80 3.25 -2.69
C PHE A 69 9.95 2.15 -1.64
N THR A 70 11.17 1.90 -1.20
CA THR A 70 11.41 1.05 -0.03
C THR A 70 11.20 1.86 1.25
N PRO A 71 10.94 1.22 2.41
CA PRO A 71 10.87 1.91 3.71
C PRO A 71 12.08 2.80 3.96
N GLN A 72 13.27 2.23 3.78
CA GLN A 72 14.53 2.97 3.95
C GLN A 72 14.57 4.21 3.04
N ARG A 73 14.10 4.08 1.80
CA ARG A 73 14.12 5.22 0.88
C ARG A 73 13.10 6.28 1.28
N MET A 74 11.88 5.91 1.65
CA MET A 74 10.88 6.86 2.11
C MET A 74 11.37 7.64 3.34
N MET A 75 12.01 6.97 4.30
CA MET A 75 12.55 7.62 5.51
C MET A 75 13.74 8.55 5.24
N SER A 76 14.51 8.30 4.18
CA SER A 76 15.69 9.11 3.82
C SER A 76 15.39 10.32 2.92
N LEU A 77 14.16 10.45 2.41
CA LEU A 77 13.77 11.50 1.49
C LEU A 77 12.97 12.59 2.22
N PRO A 78 12.96 13.84 1.72
CA PRO A 78 12.04 14.86 2.21
C PRO A 78 10.59 14.37 2.08
N PRO A 79 9.73 14.55 3.10
CA PRO A 79 8.34 14.04 3.08
C PRO A 79 7.55 14.45 1.83
N GLN A 80 7.74 15.68 1.33
CA GLN A 80 7.07 16.16 0.12
C GLN A 80 7.42 15.33 -1.12
N THR A 81 8.64 14.77 -1.20
CA THR A 81 9.03 13.87 -2.30
C THR A 81 8.27 12.55 -2.20
N VAL A 82 8.12 12.02 -0.98
CA VAL A 82 7.38 10.78 -0.73
C VAL A 82 5.89 10.97 -1.02
N TYR A 83 5.29 12.06 -0.51
CA TYR A 83 3.90 12.41 -0.76
C TYR A 83 3.57 12.50 -2.25
N ARG A 84 4.41 13.17 -3.05
CA ARG A 84 4.19 13.27 -4.50
C ARG A 84 4.10 11.89 -5.16
N LYS A 85 4.92 10.92 -4.73
CA LYS A 85 4.86 9.55 -5.27
C LYS A 85 3.62 8.79 -4.80
N ILE A 86 3.24 8.93 -3.53
CA ILE A 86 2.04 8.27 -3.00
C ILE A 86 0.78 8.85 -3.65
N ILE A 87 0.68 10.18 -3.79
CA ILE A 87 -0.41 10.86 -4.50
C ILE A 87 -0.49 10.39 -5.96
N ALA A 88 0.64 10.32 -6.67
CA ALA A 88 0.66 9.78 -8.04
C ALA A 88 0.17 8.33 -8.10
N THR A 89 0.50 7.51 -7.10
CA THR A 89 0.05 6.12 -6.98
C THR A 89 -1.44 6.03 -6.67
N ALA A 90 -1.95 6.90 -5.79
CA ALA A 90 -3.38 6.99 -5.49
C ALA A 90 -4.19 7.45 -6.71
N HIS A 91 -3.75 8.48 -7.44
CA HIS A 91 -4.38 8.85 -8.71
C HIS A 91 -4.33 7.73 -9.76
N TYR A 92 -3.26 6.94 -9.78
CA TYR A 92 -3.20 5.76 -10.64
C TYR A 92 -4.27 4.74 -10.26
N ALA A 93 -4.45 4.45 -8.96
CA ALA A 93 -5.55 3.61 -8.49
C ALA A 93 -6.93 4.15 -8.85
N GLN A 94 -7.16 5.47 -8.75
CA GLN A 94 -8.42 6.08 -9.15
C GLN A 94 -8.71 5.90 -10.65
N ARG A 95 -7.67 6.01 -11.50
CA ARG A 95 -7.81 5.73 -12.95
C ARG A 95 -8.15 4.27 -13.25
N LEU A 96 -7.82 3.34 -12.36
CA LEU A 96 -8.25 1.94 -12.47
C LEU A 96 -9.70 1.73 -12.03
N GLY A 97 -10.34 2.75 -11.43
CA GLY A 97 -11.74 2.72 -11.00
C GLY A 97 -11.93 2.69 -9.49
N ALA A 98 -10.87 2.75 -8.69
CA ALA A 98 -10.95 2.68 -7.23
C ALA A 98 -11.69 3.88 -6.61
N ARG A 99 -12.67 3.59 -5.77
CA ARG A 99 -13.49 4.57 -5.04
C ARG A 99 -13.09 4.73 -3.57
N LEU A 100 -12.18 3.90 -3.08
CA LEU A 100 -11.55 3.97 -1.76
C LEU A 100 -10.09 3.59 -1.91
N VAL A 101 -9.18 4.31 -1.25
CA VAL A 101 -7.75 4.00 -1.26
C VAL A 101 -7.25 3.69 0.14
N GLY A 102 -6.71 2.50 0.34
CA GLY A 102 -5.96 2.12 1.54
C GLY A 102 -4.47 2.39 1.36
N LEU A 103 -3.86 3.06 2.35
CA LEU A 103 -2.43 3.30 2.43
C LEU A 103 -1.77 2.20 3.26
N GLY A 104 -1.04 1.29 2.60
CA GLY A 104 -0.35 0.20 3.28
C GLY A 104 0.98 0.63 3.89
N ALA A 105 1.23 0.17 5.13
CA ALA A 105 2.53 0.22 5.80
C ALA A 105 3.20 1.61 5.75
N TYR A 106 4.41 1.74 5.20
CA TYR A 106 5.14 3.01 5.24
C TYR A 106 4.47 4.15 4.45
N THR A 107 3.48 3.84 3.59
CA THR A 107 2.73 4.88 2.86
C THR A 107 1.74 5.64 3.75
N SER A 108 1.32 5.08 4.89
CA SER A 108 0.54 5.81 5.91
C SER A 108 1.43 6.42 7.00
N VAL A 109 2.56 5.78 7.32
CA VAL A 109 3.44 6.19 8.43
C VAL A 109 4.24 7.46 8.12
N VAL A 110 4.68 7.63 6.88
CA VAL A 110 5.54 8.77 6.55
C VAL A 110 4.73 10.06 6.58
N GLY A 111 5.16 10.98 7.43
CA GLY A 111 4.66 12.34 7.46
C GLY A 111 3.45 12.52 8.37
N ASP A 112 2.28 12.83 7.80
CA ASP A 112 1.09 13.31 8.52
C ASP A 112 -0.07 12.29 8.60
N GLY A 113 0.23 10.99 8.53
CA GLY A 113 -0.79 9.95 8.65
C GLY A 113 -1.72 9.84 7.44
N GLY A 114 -1.33 10.38 6.28
CA GLY A 114 -2.15 10.35 5.06
C GLY A 114 -3.06 11.55 4.88
N VAL A 115 -3.03 12.55 5.77
CA VAL A 115 -3.83 13.79 5.65
C VAL A 115 -3.50 14.55 4.37
N THR A 116 -2.21 14.74 4.07
CA THR A 116 -1.78 15.40 2.82
C THR A 116 -2.24 14.60 1.60
N ILE A 117 -2.17 13.27 1.66
CA ILE A 117 -2.59 12.41 0.54
C ILE A 117 -4.10 12.54 0.30
N SER A 118 -4.90 12.42 1.37
CA SER A 118 -6.37 12.55 1.34
C SER A 118 -6.82 13.89 0.76
N ARG A 119 -6.15 15.00 1.10
CA ARG A 119 -6.47 16.34 0.56
C ARG A 119 -6.16 16.51 -0.93
N ASN A 120 -5.35 15.63 -1.51
CA ASN A 120 -4.90 15.73 -2.90
C ASN A 120 -5.54 14.67 -3.81
N VAL A 121 -6.43 13.82 -3.31
CA VAL A 121 -7.14 12.81 -4.10
C VAL A 121 -8.64 12.96 -3.92
N THR A 122 -9.42 12.55 -4.91
CA THR A 122 -10.88 12.76 -4.91
C THR A 122 -11.67 11.65 -4.22
N CYS A 123 -11.06 10.48 -3.98
CA CYS A 123 -11.70 9.38 -3.26
C CYS A 123 -11.27 9.39 -1.78
N PRO A 124 -12.10 8.86 -0.87
CA PRO A 124 -11.70 8.62 0.51
C PRO A 124 -10.40 7.83 0.62
N VAL A 125 -9.61 8.16 1.65
CA VAL A 125 -8.33 7.52 1.96
C VAL A 125 -8.38 6.99 3.39
N THR A 126 -7.85 5.80 3.61
CA THR A 126 -7.71 5.20 4.95
C THR A 126 -6.31 4.64 5.14
N THR A 127 -5.80 4.68 6.37
CA THR A 127 -4.57 3.96 6.76
C THR A 127 -4.83 2.52 7.16
N GLY A 128 -6.09 2.17 7.48
CA GLY A 128 -6.46 0.87 8.01
C GLY A 128 -6.07 0.63 9.48
N ASP A 129 -5.42 1.59 10.15
CA ASP A 129 -4.85 1.38 11.48
C ASP A 129 -5.92 1.06 12.55
N SER A 130 -7.12 1.64 12.46
CA SER A 130 -8.22 1.31 13.37
C SER A 130 -8.62 -0.17 13.29
N LEU A 131 -8.66 -0.75 12.08
CA LEU A 131 -8.92 -2.17 11.88
C LEU A 131 -7.75 -3.01 12.41
N THR A 132 -6.52 -2.59 12.15
CA THR A 132 -5.31 -3.26 12.66
C THR A 132 -5.32 -3.33 14.19
N VAL A 133 -5.64 -2.23 14.88
CA VAL A 133 -5.74 -2.18 16.34
C VAL A 133 -6.86 -3.09 16.84
N ALA A 134 -8.04 -3.03 16.24
CA ALA A 134 -9.17 -3.87 16.63
C ALA A 134 -8.84 -5.37 16.53
N VAL A 135 -8.22 -5.79 15.41
CA VAL A 135 -7.79 -7.17 15.20
C VAL A 135 -6.67 -7.57 16.16
N ALA A 136 -5.73 -6.67 16.48
CA ALA A 136 -4.67 -6.96 17.43
C ALA A 136 -5.21 -7.20 18.86
N VAL A 137 -6.15 -6.36 19.30
CA VAL A 137 -6.81 -6.53 20.61
C VAL A 137 -7.61 -7.84 20.65
N ASP A 138 -8.38 -8.14 19.61
CA ASP A 138 -9.13 -9.40 19.50
C ASP A 138 -8.19 -10.62 19.54
N ALA A 139 -7.07 -10.57 18.80
CA ALA A 139 -6.07 -11.63 18.81
C ALA A 139 -5.44 -11.84 20.20
N ILE A 140 -5.20 -10.77 20.96
CA ILE A 140 -4.69 -10.85 22.34
C ILE A 140 -5.72 -11.54 23.25
N TRP A 141 -7.00 -11.17 23.16
CA TRP A 141 -8.07 -11.83 23.92
C TRP A 141 -8.19 -13.31 23.60
N GLN A 142 -8.15 -13.67 22.31
CA GLN A 142 -8.16 -15.07 21.89
C GLN A 142 -6.93 -15.83 22.40
N ALA A 143 -5.76 -15.19 22.43
CA ALA A 143 -4.54 -15.80 22.96
C ALA A 143 -4.64 -16.03 24.47
N ALA A 144 -5.10 -15.04 25.23
CA ALA A 144 -5.31 -15.16 26.68
C ALA A 144 -6.28 -16.30 27.01
N HIS A 145 -7.41 -16.37 26.31
CA HIS A 145 -8.39 -17.44 26.47
C HIS A 145 -7.80 -18.83 26.18
N ARG A 146 -6.98 -18.97 25.12
CA ARG A 146 -6.28 -20.23 24.80
C ARG A 146 -5.20 -20.61 25.82
N MET A 147 -4.67 -19.64 26.55
CA MET A 147 -3.69 -19.82 27.60
C MET A 147 -4.33 -19.98 28.99
N GLU A 148 -5.67 -19.94 29.08
CA GLU A 148 -6.42 -20.00 30.34
C GLU A 148 -6.03 -18.90 31.34
N ILE A 149 -5.70 -17.70 30.84
CA ILE A 149 -5.39 -16.49 31.64
C ILE A 149 -6.41 -15.38 31.43
#